data_AF-A0A8X7QB22-F1
#
_entry.id   AF-A0A8X7QB22-F1
#
_cell.length_a   1.000
_cell.length_b   1.000
_cell.length_c   1.000
_cell.angle_alpha   90.00
_cell.angle_beta   90.00
_cell.angle_gamma   90.00
#
_symmetry.space_group_name_H-M   'P 1'
#
loop_
_entity.id
_entity.type
_entity.pdbx_description
1 polymer ?
#
loop_
_entity_poly.entity_id
_entity_poly.type
_entity_poly.pdbx_seq_one_letter_code
_entity_poly.pdbx_strand_id
1 'polypeptide(L)'
;MWMLLIVTALNWIAWFPFLLFDTDWMGREVYGGNSDATASATAKKLYNDGVRAGALGLMLNAIVLGFMSLGVEWVGRKMGGAKRLWGVVNFILAICLAMTVLVTKQAENHRRDHGGAKTGPPGNVTAGALTLFAVLGIPQAITFSIPFALASIFSSNSGAGQGLSLGVLNLAIVVPQMVVSVGGGPFDEIFGGGNIPAFVLGAIAAAVSGILALTVLPSPPPDAPAFKTGAMGFH
;
A
#
# COMPACT_ATOMS: atom_id res chain seq x y z
N MET A 1 -4.85 -18.18 -14.48
CA MET A 1 -5.75 -17.58 -13.47
C MET A 1 -5.23 -17.76 -12.04
N TRP A 2 -5.03 -18.99 -11.54
CA TRP A 2 -4.55 -19.25 -10.17
C TRP A 2 -3.31 -18.47 -9.72
N MET A 3 -2.28 -18.38 -10.58
CA MET A 3 -1.06 -17.63 -10.29
C MET A 3 -1.34 -16.12 -10.07
N LEU A 4 -2.25 -15.55 -10.86
CA LEU A 4 -2.67 -14.15 -10.71
C LEU A 4 -3.41 -13.92 -9.39
N LEU A 5 -4.27 -14.86 -8.99
CA LEU A 5 -5.01 -14.80 -7.72
C LEU A 5 -4.05 -14.83 -6.52
N ILE A 6 -3.05 -15.72 -6.53
CA ILE A 6 -2.06 -15.82 -5.45
C ILE A 6 -1.22 -14.55 -5.34
N VAL A 7 -0.70 -14.04 -6.47
CA VAL A 7 0.10 -12.80 -6.48
C VAL A 7 -0.75 -11.61 -6.01
N THR A 8 -2.02 -11.55 -6.42
CA THR A 8 -2.97 -10.52 -5.99
C THR A 8 -3.23 -10.62 -4.49
N ALA A 9 -3.56 -11.81 -3.97
CA ALA A 9 -3.81 -12.02 -2.55
C ALA A 9 -2.60 -11.59 -1.69
N LEU A 10 -1.39 -12.00 -2.06
CA LEU A 10 -0.16 -11.59 -1.35
C LEU A 10 0.09 -10.09 -1.43
N ASN A 11 -0.20 -9.48 -2.59
CA ASN A 11 -0.06 -8.03 -2.74
C ASN A 11 -1.01 -7.26 -1.83
N TRP A 12 -2.23 -7.77 -1.66
CA TRP A 12 -3.21 -7.15 -0.77
C TRP A 12 -2.89 -7.36 0.70
N ILE A 13 -2.29 -8.49 1.08
CA ILE A 13 -1.71 -8.66 2.42
C ILE A 13 -0.66 -7.58 2.69
N ALA A 14 0.10 -7.15 1.69
CA ALA A 14 1.06 -6.07 1.84
C ALA A 14 0.44 -4.68 2.01
N TRP A 15 -0.63 -4.40 1.26
CA TRP A 15 -1.31 -3.11 1.27
C TRP A 15 -2.19 -2.88 2.49
N PHE A 16 -2.88 -3.93 2.99
CA PHE A 16 -3.88 -3.76 4.04
C PHE A 16 -3.36 -3.16 5.34
N PRO A 17 -2.19 -3.55 5.87
CA PRO A 17 -1.62 -2.90 7.05
C PRO A 17 -1.49 -1.40 6.87
N PHE A 18 -0.95 -0.96 5.73
CA PHE A 18 -0.80 0.44 5.43
C PHE A 18 -2.16 1.15 5.35
N LEU A 19 -3.11 0.60 4.60
CA LEU A 19 -4.44 1.22 4.45
C LEU A 19 -5.25 1.33 5.75
N LEU A 20 -4.98 0.44 6.73
CA LEU A 20 -5.67 0.47 8.02
C LEU A 20 -4.99 1.39 9.03
N PHE A 21 -3.66 1.46 9.00
CA PHE A 21 -2.87 2.04 10.07
C PHE A 21 -2.01 3.24 9.67
N ASP A 22 -2.04 3.70 8.43
CA ASP A 22 -1.21 4.81 7.94
C ASP A 22 -1.43 6.15 8.67
N THR A 23 -2.69 6.52 8.92
CA THR A 23 -3.06 7.76 9.60
C THR A 23 -2.85 7.65 11.11
N ASP A 24 -3.10 6.48 11.69
CA ASP A 24 -2.75 6.19 13.09
C ASP A 24 -1.22 6.22 13.28
N TRP A 25 -0.46 5.65 12.35
CA TRP A 25 1.00 5.73 12.29
C TRP A 25 1.47 7.18 12.25
N MET A 26 0.85 8.03 11.42
CA MET A 26 1.18 9.44 11.38
C MET A 26 0.87 10.14 12.72
N GLY A 27 -0.27 9.84 13.34
CA GLY A 27 -0.69 10.41 14.63
C GLY A 27 0.17 9.96 15.81
N ARG A 28 0.37 8.66 15.94
CA ARG A 28 0.98 8.00 17.10
C ARG A 28 2.50 7.92 16.98
N GLU A 29 3.00 7.46 15.83
CA GLU A 29 4.41 7.17 15.68
C GLU A 29 5.23 8.27 15.05
N VAL A 30 4.65 9.11 14.18
CA VAL A 30 5.34 10.26 13.56
C VAL A 30 5.13 11.53 14.38
N TYR A 31 3.91 11.80 14.83
CA TYR A 31 3.61 12.97 15.66
C TYR A 31 3.79 12.74 17.17
N GLY A 32 3.88 11.48 17.62
CA GLY A 32 4.07 11.16 19.04
C GLY A 32 2.82 11.40 19.88
N GLY A 33 1.66 11.51 19.24
CA GLY A 33 0.39 11.68 19.92
C GLY A 33 -0.12 10.39 20.56
N ASN A 34 -1.16 10.50 21.37
CA ASN A 34 -1.87 9.35 21.90
C ASN A 34 -3.39 9.60 21.85
N SER A 35 -4.12 8.62 21.31
CA SER A 35 -5.58 8.61 21.19
C SER A 35 -6.29 8.03 22.43
N ASP A 36 -5.56 7.47 23.39
CA ASP A 36 -6.11 6.86 24.60
C ASP A 36 -6.98 7.83 25.42
N ALA A 37 -8.02 7.30 26.06
CA ALA A 37 -8.95 8.09 26.85
C ALA A 37 -8.26 8.88 27.98
N THR A 38 -7.21 8.30 28.58
CA THR A 38 -6.40 8.86 29.68
C THR A 38 -5.28 9.79 29.20
N ALA A 39 -5.09 9.94 27.88
CA ALA A 39 -4.05 10.78 27.33
C ALA A 39 -4.29 12.28 27.64
N SER A 40 -3.19 13.01 27.84
CA SER A 40 -3.24 14.45 28.08
C SER A 40 -3.83 15.19 26.86
N ALA A 41 -4.39 16.39 27.09
CA ALA A 41 -4.93 17.22 26.01
C ALA A 41 -3.89 17.51 24.91
N THR A 42 -2.61 17.67 25.30
CA THR A 42 -1.49 17.86 24.36
C THR A 42 -1.24 16.62 23.51
N ALA A 43 -1.26 15.41 24.11
CA ALA A 43 -1.06 14.17 23.37
C ALA A 43 -2.19 13.89 22.37
N LYS A 44 -3.45 14.18 22.75
CA LYS A 44 -4.60 14.08 21.84
C LYS A 44 -4.53 15.10 20.71
N LYS A 45 -4.08 16.33 21.00
CA LYS A 45 -3.87 17.36 19.98
C LYS A 45 -2.81 16.93 18.96
N LEU A 46 -1.65 16.44 19.42
CA LEU A 46 -0.59 15.96 18.53
C LEU A 46 -1.04 14.78 17.68
N TYR A 47 -1.83 13.87 18.25
CA TYR A 47 -2.43 12.76 17.50
C TYR A 47 -3.33 13.29 16.37
N ASN A 48 -4.24 14.22 16.68
CA ASN A 48 -5.13 14.81 15.69
C ASN A 48 -4.37 15.60 14.61
N ASP A 49 -3.32 16.33 14.99
CA ASP A 49 -2.47 17.06 14.04
C ASP A 49 -1.73 16.07 13.10
N GLY A 50 -1.26 14.94 13.64
CA GLY A 50 -0.66 13.88 12.84
C GLY A 50 -1.65 13.17 11.93
N VAL A 51 -2.86 12.85 12.39
CA VAL A 51 -3.94 12.29 11.56
C VAL A 51 -4.29 13.24 10.41
N ARG A 52 -4.36 14.56 10.67
CA ARG A 52 -4.58 15.57 9.62
C ARG A 52 -3.45 15.60 8.60
N ALA A 53 -2.19 15.51 9.06
CA ALA A 53 -1.05 15.40 8.16
C ALA A 53 -1.07 14.09 7.35
N GLY A 54 -1.49 12.98 7.95
CA GLY A 54 -1.68 11.70 7.28
C GLY A 54 -2.77 11.78 6.19
N ALA A 55 -3.89 12.43 6.49
CA ALA A 55 -4.95 12.69 5.51
C ALA A 55 -4.47 13.57 4.33
N LEU A 56 -3.60 14.55 4.60
CA LEU A 56 -2.93 15.31 3.54
C LEU A 56 -1.99 14.42 2.72
N GLY A 57 -1.27 13.50 3.36
CA GLY A 57 -0.50 12.45 2.69
C GLY A 57 -1.37 11.61 1.75
N LEU A 58 -2.52 11.13 2.22
CA LEU A 58 -3.49 10.38 1.41
C LEU A 58 -4.03 11.21 0.22
N MET A 59 -4.23 12.51 0.40
CA MET A 59 -4.58 13.39 -0.72
C MET A 59 -3.46 13.46 -1.77
N LEU A 60 -2.20 13.59 -1.35
CA LEU A 60 -1.05 13.58 -2.27
C LEU A 60 -0.92 12.22 -2.97
N ASN A 61 -1.12 11.12 -2.23
CA ASN A 61 -1.18 9.78 -2.78
C ASN A 61 -2.22 9.71 -3.90
N ALA A 62 -3.45 10.18 -3.66
CA ALA A 62 -4.53 10.16 -4.63
C ALA A 62 -4.22 10.97 -5.90
N ILE A 63 -3.55 12.12 -5.75
CA ILE A 63 -3.09 12.93 -6.89
C ILE A 63 -2.08 12.15 -7.73
N VAL A 64 -1.04 11.58 -7.10
CA VAL A 64 0.00 10.80 -7.80
C VAL A 64 -0.61 9.57 -8.46
N LEU A 65 -1.51 8.87 -7.75
CA LEU A 65 -2.28 7.76 -8.28
C LEU A 65 -3.03 8.19 -9.54
N GLY A 66 -3.77 9.30 -9.50
CA GLY A 66 -4.54 9.78 -10.63
C GLY A 66 -3.69 10.04 -11.87
N PHE A 67 -2.53 10.70 -11.71
CA PHE A 67 -1.58 10.89 -12.81
C PHE A 67 -0.99 9.57 -13.30
N MET A 68 -0.60 8.68 -12.39
CA MET A 68 -0.02 7.39 -12.75
C MET A 68 -1.04 6.50 -13.47
N SER A 69 -2.31 6.54 -13.07
CA SER A 69 -3.43 5.83 -13.69
C SER A 69 -3.58 6.17 -15.18
N LEU A 70 -3.39 7.44 -15.56
CA LEU A 70 -3.39 7.85 -16.97
C LEU A 70 -2.17 7.30 -17.75
N GLY A 71 -1.04 7.11 -17.06
CA GLY A 71 0.22 6.65 -17.64
C GLY A 71 0.44 5.14 -17.63
N VAL A 72 -0.42 4.35 -16.96
CA VAL A 72 -0.18 2.91 -16.72
C VAL A 72 0.09 2.13 -17.99
N GLU A 73 -0.68 2.37 -19.04
CA GLU A 73 -0.52 1.67 -20.31
C GLU A 73 0.82 2.03 -20.97
N TRP A 74 1.17 3.32 -21.00
CA TRP A 74 2.42 3.77 -21.57
C TRP A 74 3.63 3.22 -20.82
N VAL A 75 3.61 3.28 -19.48
CA VAL A 75 4.68 2.73 -18.63
C VAL A 75 4.76 1.21 -18.78
N GLY A 76 3.62 0.52 -18.81
CA GLY A 76 3.56 -0.94 -18.98
C GLY A 76 4.16 -1.42 -20.28
N ARG A 77 3.89 -0.72 -21.39
CA ARG A 77 4.53 -1.00 -22.69
C ARG A 77 6.03 -0.76 -22.63
N LYS A 78 6.47 0.38 -22.09
CA LYS A 78 7.89 0.75 -22.02
C LYS A 78 8.71 -0.18 -21.12
N MET A 79 8.10 -0.72 -20.07
CA MET A 79 8.74 -1.67 -19.14
C MET A 79 8.76 -3.12 -19.64
N GLY A 80 8.26 -3.39 -20.85
CA GLY A 80 8.26 -4.73 -21.43
C GLY A 80 7.17 -5.64 -20.87
N GLY A 81 6.02 -5.07 -20.45
CA GLY A 81 4.80 -5.79 -20.13
C GLY A 81 4.34 -5.66 -18.66
N ALA A 82 3.06 -6.00 -18.44
CA ALA A 82 2.40 -5.95 -17.12
C ALA A 82 3.13 -6.72 -16.03
N LYS A 83 3.75 -7.85 -16.38
CA LYS A 83 4.52 -8.69 -15.45
C LYS A 83 5.66 -7.92 -14.78
N ARG A 84 6.49 -7.26 -15.59
CA ARG A 84 7.65 -6.50 -15.12
C ARG A 84 7.22 -5.25 -14.37
N LEU A 85 6.19 -4.56 -14.88
CA LEU A 85 5.61 -3.40 -14.21
C LEU A 85 5.12 -3.77 -12.81
N TRP A 86 4.34 -4.84 -12.69
CA TRP A 86 3.85 -5.32 -11.40
C TRP A 86 4.98 -5.65 -10.43
N GLY A 87 5.97 -6.43 -10.87
CA GLY A 87 7.09 -6.81 -10.03
C GLY A 87 7.84 -5.60 -9.48
N VAL A 88 8.15 -4.63 -10.35
CA VAL A 88 8.87 -3.40 -9.96
C VAL A 88 8.06 -2.57 -8.97
N VAL A 89 6.77 -2.37 -9.20
CA VAL A 89 5.97 -1.58 -8.25
C VAL A 89 5.81 -2.26 -6.90
N ASN A 90 5.82 -3.59 -6.84
CA ASN A 90 5.80 -4.31 -5.58
C ASN A 90 7.10 -4.15 -4.79
N PHE A 91 8.24 -4.02 -5.49
CA PHE A 91 9.49 -3.61 -4.82
C PHE A 91 9.44 -2.16 -4.35
N ILE A 92 8.84 -1.24 -5.11
CA ILE A 92 8.62 0.14 -4.66
C ILE A 92 7.76 0.16 -3.39
N LEU A 93 6.66 -0.61 -3.38
CA LEU A 93 5.81 -0.78 -2.20
C LEU A 93 6.62 -1.32 -1.01
N ALA A 94 7.40 -2.39 -1.21
CA ALA A 94 8.23 -2.98 -0.15
C ALA A 94 9.22 -1.97 0.43
N ILE A 95 9.88 -1.18 -0.44
CA ILE A 95 10.82 -0.14 -0.02
C ILE A 95 10.08 0.96 0.74
N CYS A 96 8.94 1.45 0.24
CA CYS A 96 8.15 2.47 0.93
C CYS A 96 7.68 2.01 2.30
N LEU A 97 7.19 0.78 2.42
CA LEU A 97 6.80 0.18 3.71
C LEU A 97 8.00 -0.06 4.64
N ALA A 98 9.20 -0.35 4.12
CA ALA A 98 10.40 -0.41 4.94
C ALA A 98 10.87 0.99 5.40
N MET A 99 10.69 2.02 4.57
CA MET A 99 11.05 3.40 4.88
C MET A 99 10.19 4.01 5.99
N THR A 100 8.97 3.52 6.22
CA THR A 100 8.15 3.96 7.39
C THR A 100 8.88 3.67 8.70
N VAL A 101 9.61 2.56 8.79
CA VAL A 101 10.46 2.23 9.96
C VAL A 101 11.55 3.28 10.17
N LEU A 102 12.17 3.77 9.09
CA LEU A 102 13.19 4.80 9.18
C LEU A 102 12.60 6.14 9.62
N VAL A 103 11.42 6.50 9.09
CA VAL A 103 10.69 7.71 9.51
C VAL A 103 10.30 7.63 10.98
N THR A 104 9.76 6.50 11.45
CA THR A 104 9.44 6.29 12.87
C THR A 104 10.68 6.39 13.75
N LYS A 105 11.80 5.76 13.36
CA LYS A 105 13.05 5.85 14.12
C LYS A 105 13.60 7.28 14.19
N GLN A 106 13.52 8.04 13.10
CA GLN A 106 13.92 9.44 13.10
C GLN A 106 13.01 10.30 14.00
N ALA A 107 11.69 10.04 13.96
CA ALA A 107 10.73 10.71 14.83
C ALA A 107 10.98 10.38 16.31
N GLU A 108 11.29 9.13 16.62
CA GLU A 108 11.60 8.67 17.99
C GLU A 108 12.90 9.29 18.52
N ASN A 109 13.98 9.26 17.73
CA ASN A 109 15.26 9.87 18.10
C ASN A 109 15.10 11.36 18.41
N HIS A 110 14.36 12.08 17.56
CA HIS A 110 14.10 13.50 17.80
C HIS A 110 13.36 13.75 19.13
N ARG A 111 12.39 12.91 19.50
CA ARG A 111 11.68 13.03 20.79
C ARG A 111 12.58 12.73 21.98
N ARG A 112 13.48 11.75 21.86
CA ARG A 112 14.44 11.40 22.92
C ARG A 112 15.37 12.57 23.21
N ASP A 113 15.83 13.26 22.17
CA ASP A 113 16.77 14.39 22.30
C ASP A 113 16.10 15.68 22.81
N HIS A 114 14.79 15.87 22.60
CA HIS A 114 14.06 17.12 22.91
C HIS A 114 13.08 17.01 24.09
N GLY A 115 13.28 16.05 24.99
CA GLY A 115 12.52 15.97 26.25
C GLY A 115 11.08 15.43 26.14
N GLY A 116 10.80 14.60 25.13
CA GLY A 116 9.54 13.88 24.95
C GLY A 116 8.55 14.51 23.96
N ALA A 117 7.36 13.93 23.84
CA ALA A 117 6.30 14.29 22.88
C ALA A 117 5.59 15.63 23.19
N LYS A 118 6.32 16.66 23.62
CA LYS A 118 5.77 18.00 23.89
C LYS A 118 5.78 18.90 22.66
N THR A 119 6.60 18.58 21.67
CA THR A 119 6.71 19.31 20.41
C THR A 119 6.52 18.33 19.24
N GLY A 120 5.90 18.83 18.16
CA GLY A 120 5.67 18.03 16.96
C GLY A 120 6.99 17.61 16.28
N PRO A 121 6.93 16.66 15.34
CA PRO A 121 8.11 16.16 14.65
C PRO A 121 8.79 17.27 13.84
N PRO A 122 10.10 17.15 13.58
CA PRO A 122 10.82 18.13 12.80
C PRO A 122 10.31 18.08 11.35
N GLY A 123 10.29 19.23 10.67
CA GLY A 123 9.67 19.37 9.36
C GLY A 123 10.21 18.41 8.29
N ASN A 124 11.47 17.98 8.42
CA ASN A 124 12.08 16.97 7.55
C ASN A 124 11.45 15.58 7.69
N VAL A 125 11.09 15.15 8.90
CA VAL A 125 10.45 13.85 9.16
C VAL A 125 9.02 13.85 8.62
N THR A 126 8.27 14.93 8.85
CA THR A 126 6.91 15.10 8.27
C THR A 126 6.98 15.14 6.74
N ALA A 127 7.90 15.90 6.16
CA ALA A 127 8.08 15.94 4.71
C ALA A 127 8.47 14.56 4.14
N GLY A 128 9.33 13.81 4.85
CA GLY A 128 9.69 12.44 4.50
C GLY A 128 8.47 11.52 4.49
N ALA A 129 7.64 11.57 5.54
CA ALA A 129 6.40 10.80 5.61
C ALA A 129 5.43 11.16 4.47
N LEU A 130 5.19 12.45 4.23
CA LEU A 130 4.33 12.91 3.12
C LEU A 130 4.85 12.48 1.75
N THR A 131 6.18 12.47 1.56
CA THR A 131 6.81 11.97 0.34
C THR A 131 6.57 10.48 0.17
N LEU A 132 6.63 9.69 1.26
CA LEU A 132 6.30 8.26 1.21
C LEU A 132 4.85 8.03 0.78
N PHE A 133 3.89 8.76 1.35
CA PHE A 133 2.49 8.71 0.92
C PHE A 133 2.33 9.01 -0.57
N ALA A 134 2.97 10.09 -1.05
CA ALA A 134 2.90 10.50 -2.45
C ALA A 134 3.47 9.41 -3.38
N VAL A 135 4.66 8.87 -3.05
CA VAL A 135 5.31 7.81 -3.85
C VAL A 135 4.47 6.53 -3.87
N LEU A 136 3.82 6.18 -2.77
CA LEU A 136 2.91 5.03 -2.68
C LEU A 136 1.70 5.14 -3.64
N GLY A 137 1.36 6.33 -4.13
CA GLY A 137 0.33 6.48 -5.18
C GLY A 137 0.70 5.76 -6.48
N ILE A 138 1.99 5.62 -6.78
CA ILE A 138 2.49 4.91 -7.98
C ILE A 138 2.15 3.41 -7.93
N PRO A 139 2.60 2.63 -6.93
CA PRO A 139 2.26 1.22 -6.84
C PRO A 139 0.76 0.99 -6.65
N GLN A 140 0.03 1.93 -6.03
CA GLN A 140 -1.41 1.82 -5.84
C GLN A 140 -2.19 1.92 -7.16
N ALA A 141 -1.82 2.86 -8.05
CA ALA A 141 -2.41 2.96 -9.40
C ALA A 141 -2.26 1.66 -10.20
N ILE A 142 -1.09 1.03 -10.11
CA ILE A 142 -0.80 -0.25 -10.78
C ILE A 142 -1.58 -1.40 -10.14
N THR A 143 -1.64 -1.44 -8.80
CA THR A 143 -2.38 -2.44 -8.04
C THR A 143 -3.87 -2.41 -8.36
N PHE A 144 -4.47 -1.25 -8.64
CA PHE A 144 -5.89 -1.15 -9.01
C PHE A 144 -6.17 -1.40 -10.49
N SER A 145 -5.15 -1.46 -11.35
CA SER A 145 -5.35 -1.56 -12.80
C SER A 145 -4.92 -2.91 -13.37
N ILE A 146 -3.68 -3.34 -13.10
CA ILE A 146 -3.08 -4.50 -13.75
C ILE A 146 -3.74 -5.84 -13.38
N PRO A 147 -4.13 -6.14 -12.12
CA PRO A 147 -4.78 -7.42 -11.79
C PRO A 147 -6.04 -7.64 -12.60
N PHE A 148 -6.86 -6.60 -12.69
CA PHE A 148 -8.14 -6.64 -13.38
C PHE A 148 -7.95 -6.77 -14.89
N ALA A 149 -6.98 -6.05 -15.45
CA ALA A 149 -6.62 -6.19 -16.86
C ALA A 149 -6.11 -7.60 -17.20
N LEU A 150 -5.21 -8.16 -16.38
CA LEU A 150 -4.68 -9.52 -16.58
C LEU A 150 -5.78 -10.58 -16.41
N ALA A 151 -6.67 -10.44 -15.43
CA ALA A 151 -7.81 -11.34 -15.25
C ALA A 151 -8.75 -11.31 -16.45
N SER A 152 -9.02 -10.11 -16.98
CA SER A 152 -9.81 -9.93 -18.20
C SER A 152 -9.16 -10.64 -19.40
N ILE A 153 -7.87 -10.40 -19.67
CA ILE A 153 -7.14 -11.00 -20.79
C ILE A 153 -7.08 -12.53 -20.68
N PHE A 154 -6.81 -13.06 -19.48
CA PHE A 154 -6.76 -14.51 -19.30
C PHE A 154 -8.14 -15.15 -19.40
N SER A 155 -9.20 -14.47 -18.97
CA SER A 155 -10.58 -14.98 -19.11
C SER A 155 -11.01 -15.07 -20.58
N SER A 156 -10.74 -14.04 -21.40
CA SER A 156 -11.09 -14.01 -22.82
C SER A 156 -10.39 -15.09 -23.63
N ASN A 157 -9.13 -15.40 -23.30
CA ASN A 157 -8.36 -16.43 -24.01
C ASN A 157 -8.76 -17.86 -23.60
N SER A 158 -9.40 -18.03 -22.45
CA SER A 158 -9.77 -19.35 -21.91
C SER A 158 -11.23 -19.74 -22.17
N GLY A 159 -12.03 -18.85 -22.77
CA GLY A 159 -13.49 -19.01 -22.86
C GLY A 159 -14.21 -18.94 -21.51
N ALA A 160 -13.52 -18.56 -20.44
CA ALA A 160 -14.09 -18.40 -19.11
C ALA A 160 -14.85 -17.07 -19.02
N GLY A 161 -15.99 -17.06 -18.31
CA GLY A 161 -16.76 -15.83 -18.12
C GLY A 161 -15.91 -14.72 -17.49
N GLN A 162 -15.80 -13.58 -18.19
CA GLN A 162 -15.04 -12.42 -17.73
C GLN A 162 -15.53 -11.92 -16.37
N GLY A 163 -16.85 -11.82 -16.19
CA GLY A 163 -17.45 -11.42 -14.91
C GLY A 163 -17.12 -12.37 -13.76
N LEU A 164 -17.15 -13.69 -14.00
CA LEU A 164 -16.77 -14.68 -12.99
C LEU A 164 -15.30 -14.54 -12.60
N SER A 165 -14.41 -14.33 -13.58
CA SER A 165 -12.97 -14.19 -13.34
C SER A 165 -12.65 -12.94 -12.52
N LEU A 166 -13.33 -11.82 -12.81
CA LEU A 166 -13.22 -10.58 -12.02
C LEU A 166 -13.84 -10.74 -10.62
N GLY A 167 -14.95 -11.49 -10.49
CA GLY A 167 -15.55 -11.81 -9.20
C GLY A 167 -14.61 -12.65 -8.30
N VAL A 168 -13.99 -13.68 -8.86
CA VAL A 168 -13.00 -14.51 -8.15
C VAL A 168 -11.76 -13.68 -7.79
N LEU A 169 -11.33 -12.76 -8.65
CA LEU A 169 -10.26 -11.81 -8.34
C LEU A 169 -10.60 -10.95 -7.12
N ASN A 170 -11.83 -10.39 -7.04
CA ASN A 170 -12.27 -9.64 -5.86
C ASN A 170 -12.29 -10.49 -4.58
N LEU A 171 -12.68 -11.77 -4.66
CA LEU A 171 -12.57 -12.67 -3.51
C LEU A 171 -11.12 -12.86 -3.05
N ALA A 172 -10.17 -12.91 -3.99
CA ALA A 172 -8.73 -12.95 -3.67
C ALA A 172 -8.20 -11.66 -3.05
N ILE A 173 -8.97 -10.56 -3.09
CA ILE A 173 -8.68 -9.29 -2.41
C ILE A 173 -9.31 -9.27 -1.02
N VAL A 174 -10.60 -9.57 -0.94
CA VAL A 174 -11.40 -9.45 0.28
C VAL A 174 -11.06 -10.52 1.31
N VAL A 175 -10.74 -11.76 0.91
CA VAL A 175 -10.40 -12.80 1.88
C VAL A 175 -9.12 -12.42 2.67
N PRO A 176 -8.00 -12.03 2.03
CA PRO A 176 -6.85 -11.50 2.76
C PRO A 176 -7.15 -10.23 3.56
N GLN A 177 -8.01 -9.35 3.06
CA GLN A 177 -8.46 -8.15 3.80
C GLN A 177 -9.04 -8.51 5.17
N MET A 178 -9.94 -9.49 5.20
CA MET A 178 -10.58 -9.91 6.45
C MET A 178 -9.57 -10.50 7.42
N VAL A 179 -8.61 -11.29 6.92
CA VAL A 179 -7.54 -11.87 7.75
C VAL A 179 -6.65 -10.77 8.35
N VAL A 180 -6.20 -9.80 7.54
CA VAL A 180 -5.34 -8.71 8.04
C VAL A 180 -6.11 -7.77 8.97
N SER A 181 -7.39 -7.48 8.68
CA SER A 181 -8.22 -6.61 9.53
C SER A 181 -8.43 -7.21 10.92
N VAL A 182 -8.71 -8.53 11.00
CA VAL A 182 -8.89 -9.22 12.28
C VAL A 182 -7.56 -9.46 12.98
N GLY A 183 -6.50 -9.77 12.23
CA GLY A 183 -5.19 -10.17 12.77
C GLY A 183 -4.24 -9.02 13.06
N GLY A 184 -4.41 -7.85 12.42
CA GLY A 184 -3.45 -6.75 12.46
C GLY A 184 -3.23 -6.18 13.86
N GLY A 185 -4.32 -5.82 14.54
CA GLY A 185 -4.24 -5.30 15.92
C GLY A 185 -3.57 -6.28 16.90
N PRO A 186 -4.06 -7.53 17.03
CA PRO A 186 -3.43 -8.53 17.88
C PRO A 186 -1.97 -8.82 17.50
N PHE A 187 -1.65 -8.79 16.20
CA PHE A 187 -0.29 -8.96 15.72
C PHE A 187 0.63 -7.84 16.19
N ASP A 188 0.22 -6.58 16.03
CA ASP A 188 1.00 -5.44 16.49
C ASP A 188 1.19 -5.46 18.01
N GLU A 189 0.16 -5.84 18.79
CA GLU A 189 0.26 -6.00 20.25
C GLU A 189 1.34 -7.01 20.69
N ILE A 190 1.48 -8.12 19.98
CA ILE A 190 2.51 -9.15 20.28
C ILE A 190 3.93 -8.58 20.14
N PHE A 191 4.14 -7.62 19.24
CA PHE A 191 5.44 -7.02 18.96
C PHE A 191 5.69 -5.70 19.71
N GLY A 192 4.88 -5.40 20.74
CA GLY A 192 5.04 -4.22 21.59
C GLY A 192 4.16 -3.03 21.21
N GLY A 193 3.18 -3.24 20.33
CA GLY A 193 2.21 -2.24 19.88
C GLY A 193 2.72 -1.34 18.74
N GLY A 194 1.90 -0.36 18.38
CA GLY A 194 2.15 0.52 17.24
C GLY A 194 1.68 -0.11 15.93
N ASN A 195 2.25 0.35 14.82
CA ASN A 195 1.87 -0.02 13.45
C ASN A 195 3.07 -0.53 12.63
N ILE A 196 4.30 -0.35 13.12
CA ILE A 196 5.53 -0.83 12.46
C ILE A 196 5.54 -2.33 12.19
N PRO A 197 5.19 -3.22 13.14
CA PRO A 197 5.28 -4.66 12.89
C PRO A 197 4.43 -5.08 11.68
N ALA A 198 3.18 -4.61 11.60
CA ALA A 198 2.31 -4.86 10.47
C ALA A 198 2.87 -4.26 9.15
N PHE A 199 3.52 -3.09 9.18
CA PHE A 199 4.18 -2.53 7.99
C PHE A 199 5.39 -3.35 7.54
N VAL A 200 6.18 -3.91 8.47
CA VAL A 200 7.32 -4.78 8.14
C VAL A 200 6.82 -6.09 7.53
N LEU A 201 5.77 -6.70 8.11
CA LEU A 201 5.12 -7.86 7.51
C LEU A 201 4.62 -7.54 6.10
N GLY A 202 4.01 -6.37 5.92
CA GLY A 202 3.58 -5.88 4.62
C GLY A 202 4.75 -5.70 3.63
N ALA A 203 5.88 -5.17 4.07
CA ALA A 203 7.08 -5.01 3.24
C ALA A 203 7.62 -6.36 2.76
N ILE A 204 7.66 -7.37 3.65
CA ILE A 204 8.06 -8.74 3.30
C ILE A 204 7.08 -9.34 2.30
N ALA A 205 5.78 -9.22 2.55
CA ALA A 205 4.73 -9.70 1.64
C ALA A 205 4.81 -9.03 0.26
N ALA A 206 5.08 -7.72 0.20
CA ALA A 206 5.29 -6.98 -1.04
C ALA A 206 6.51 -7.50 -1.81
N ALA A 207 7.64 -7.72 -1.14
CA ALA A 207 8.85 -8.26 -1.76
C ALA A 207 8.62 -9.67 -2.32
N VAL A 208 7.98 -10.55 -1.55
CA VAL A 208 7.61 -11.91 -1.99
C VAL A 208 6.65 -11.84 -3.17
N SER A 209 5.64 -10.98 -3.12
CA SER A 209 4.69 -10.77 -4.22
C SER A 209 5.40 -10.24 -5.47
N GLY A 210 6.37 -9.34 -5.34
CA GLY A 210 7.20 -8.84 -6.43
C GLY A 210 8.04 -9.94 -7.09
N ILE A 211 8.67 -10.80 -6.30
CA ILE A 211 9.41 -11.96 -6.79
C ILE A 211 8.48 -12.91 -7.54
N LEU A 212 7.34 -13.28 -6.94
CA LEU A 212 6.35 -14.18 -7.55
C LEU A 212 5.74 -13.59 -8.82
N ALA A 213 5.52 -12.28 -8.87
CA ALA A 213 5.08 -11.60 -10.09
C ALA A 213 6.11 -11.78 -11.21
N LEU A 214 7.41 -11.65 -10.92
CA LEU A 214 8.48 -11.81 -11.91
C LEU A 214 8.80 -13.26 -12.28
N THR A 215 8.56 -14.23 -11.41
CA THR A 215 8.89 -15.64 -11.68
C THR A 215 7.70 -16.44 -12.19
N VAL A 216 6.52 -16.24 -11.61
CA VAL A 216 5.36 -17.12 -11.78
C VAL A 216 4.32 -16.57 -12.76
N LEU A 217 4.18 -15.25 -12.94
CA LEU A 217 3.19 -14.73 -13.89
C LEU A 217 3.57 -15.08 -15.34
N PRO A 218 2.63 -15.67 -16.11
CA PRO A 218 2.83 -15.87 -17.54
C PRO A 218 2.79 -14.52 -18.25
N SER A 219 3.70 -14.31 -19.19
CA SER A 219 3.72 -13.10 -20.01
C SER A 219 2.46 -13.06 -20.90
N PRO A 220 1.74 -11.93 -20.97
CA PRO A 220 0.67 -11.77 -21.94
C PRO A 220 1.22 -11.93 -23.37
N PRO A 221 0.44 -12.46 -24.34
CA PRO A 221 0.84 -12.50 -25.74
C PRO A 221 1.17 -11.09 -26.27
N PRO A 222 2.12 -10.94 -27.22
CA PRO A 222 2.49 -9.65 -27.81
C PRO A 222 1.31 -8.88 -28.42
N ASP A 223 0.29 -9.60 -28.88
CA ASP A 223 -0.90 -9.08 -29.56
C ASP A 223 -2.11 -8.92 -28.64
N ALA A 224 -1.93 -9.00 -27.31
CA ALA A 224 -3.01 -8.79 -26.37
C ALA A 224 -3.59 -7.36 -26.55
N PRO A 225 -4.92 -7.21 -26.66
CA PRO A 225 -5.54 -5.91 -26.85
C PRO A 225 -5.06 -4.95 -25.76
N ALA A 226 -4.78 -3.71 -26.18
CA ALA A 226 -4.37 -2.59 -25.35
C ALA A 226 -5.07 -2.60 -23.98
N PHE A 227 -4.33 -2.26 -22.91
CA PHE A 227 -4.88 -2.05 -21.57
C PHE A 227 -5.91 -0.94 -21.64
N LYS A 228 -7.14 -1.25 -22.07
CA LYS A 228 -8.26 -0.33 -21.96
C LYS A 228 -8.52 -0.23 -20.48
N THR A 229 -8.02 0.84 -19.88
CA THR A 229 -8.53 1.43 -18.64
C THR A 229 -9.99 1.80 -18.89
N GLY A 230 -10.85 0.78 -18.93
CA GLY A 230 -12.26 0.97 -18.66
C GLY A 230 -12.32 1.48 -17.23
N ALA A 231 -12.95 2.63 -17.05
CA ALA A 231 -13.33 3.15 -15.75
C ALA A 231 -14.03 2.04 -14.96
N MET A 232 -13.27 1.29 -14.18
CA MET A 232 -13.79 0.31 -13.23
C MET A 232 -14.33 1.16 -12.10
N GLY A 233 -15.66 1.24 -12.05
CA GLY A 233 -16.41 2.12 -11.18
C GLY A 233 -15.88 2.11 -9.76
N PHE A 234 -15.59 3.31 -9.26
CA PHE A 234 -15.59 3.58 -7.84
C PHE A 234 -17.02 3.33 -7.34
N HIS A 235 -17.18 2.26 -6.56
CA HIS A 235 -18.28 2.14 -5.61
C HIS A 235 -17.78 2.55 -4.24
#